data_AF-A0A6N9PBT9-F1
#
_entry.id   AF-A0A6N9PBT9-F1
#
_cell.length_a   1.000
_cell.length_b   1.000
_cell.length_c   1.000
_cell.angle_alpha   90.00
_cell.angle_beta   90.00
_cell.angle_gamma   90.00
#
_symmetry.space_group_name_H-M   'P 1'
#
loop_
_entity.id
_entity.type
_entity.pdbx_description
1 polymer ?
#
loop_
_entity_poly.entity_id
_entity_poly.type
_entity_poly.pdbx_seq_one_letter_code
_entity_poly.pdbx_strand_id
1 'polypeptide(L)' 'MTEANAMTESKQLDSLIDTFANLQRIRTADDWKKEIDYQITLVKAKLEAKGIVTENLEIR' A
#
# COMPACT_ATOMS: atom_id res chain seq x y z
N MET A 1 8.82 -28.48 -0.64
CA MET A 1 8.12 -27.18 -0.52
C MET A 1 6.66 -27.48 -0.25
N THR A 2 6.07 -26.98 0.82
CA THR A 2 4.64 -27.20 1.10
C THR A 2 3.80 -26.19 0.32
N GLU A 3 2.55 -26.52 0.00
CA GLU A 3 1.61 -25.59 -0.65
C GLU A 3 1.44 -24.29 0.17
N ALA A 4 1.43 -24.39 1.50
CA ALA A 4 1.40 -23.24 2.40
C ALA A 4 2.60 -22.29 2.22
N ASN A 5 3.80 -22.83 1.99
CA ASN A 5 4.99 -22.01 1.73
C ASN A 5 4.89 -21.32 0.36
N ALA A 6 4.46 -22.04 -0.67
CA ALA A 6 4.26 -21.45 -2.00
C ALA A 6 3.21 -20.33 -2.00
N MET A 7 2.10 -20.51 -1.27
CA MET A 7 1.10 -19.45 -1.10
C MET A 7 1.64 -18.24 -0.34
N THR A 8 2.51 -18.45 0.65
CA THR A 8 3.12 -17.36 1.43
C THR A 8 4.09 -16.56 0.56
N GLU A 9 4.94 -17.24 -0.22
CA GLU A 9 5.86 -16.60 -1.16
C GLU A 9 5.12 -15.81 -2.25
N SER A 10 4.02 -16.36 -2.79
CA SER A 10 3.17 -15.64 -3.75
C SER A 10 2.62 -14.34 -3.16
N LYS A 11 2.10 -14.37 -1.92
CA LYS A 11 1.59 -13.16 -1.25
C LYS A 11 2.68 -12.13 -1.00
N GLN A 12 3.90 -12.58 -0.68
CA GLN A 12 5.05 -11.70 -0.52
C GLN A 12 5.42 -11.03 -1.83
N LEU A 13 5.44 -11.78 -2.94
CA LEU A 13 5.70 -11.24 -4.26
C LEU A 13 4.64 -10.20 -4.67
N ASP A 14 3.36 -10.52 -4.48
CA ASP A 14 2.26 -9.58 -4.78
C ASP A 14 2.40 -8.28 -3.98
N SER A 15 2.73 -8.38 -2.68
CA SER A 15 2.98 -7.21 -1.84
C SER A 15 4.16 -6.35 -2.32
N LEU A 16 5.22 -6.98 -2.83
CA LEU A 16 6.38 -6.27 -3.38
C LEU A 16 6.04 -5.58 -4.70
N ILE A 17 5.26 -6.23 -5.56
CA ILE A 17 4.78 -5.66 -6.83
C ILE A 17 3.91 -4.43 -6.55
N ASP A 18 2.95 -4.53 -5.64
CA ASP A 18 2.08 -3.42 -5.26
C ASP A 18 2.88 -2.24 -4.70
N THR A 19 3.86 -2.53 -3.84
CA THR A 19 4.74 -1.51 -3.27
C THR A 19 5.54 -0.81 -4.37
N PHE A 20 6.14 -1.59 -5.28
CA PHE A 20 6.90 -1.03 -6.39
C PHE A 20 6.03 -0.16 -7.30
N ALA A 21 4.82 -0.60 -7.62
CA ALA A 21 3.88 0.16 -8.44
C ALA A 21 3.48 1.49 -7.79
N ASN A 22 3.22 1.51 -6.48
CA ASN A 22 2.92 2.75 -5.75
C ASN A 22 4.12 3.72 -5.74
N LEU A 23 5.33 3.21 -5.55
CA LEU A 23 6.56 4.01 -5.65
C LEU A 23 6.77 4.58 -7.05
N GLN A 24 6.47 3.81 -8.10
CA GLN A 24 6.52 4.29 -9.48
C GLN A 24 5.57 5.46 -9.70
N ARG A 25 4.32 5.35 -9.24
CA ARG A 25 3.33 6.43 -9.37
C ARG A 25 3.80 7.73 -8.73
N ILE A 26 4.33 7.64 -7.51
CA ILE A 26 4.89 8.80 -6.79
C ILE A 26 6.07 9.39 -7.58
N ARG A 27 6.98 8.54 -8.06
CA ARG A 27 8.17 8.96 -8.81
C ARG A 27 7.83 9.66 -10.13
N THR A 28 6.74 9.26 -10.79
CA THR A 28 6.34 9.79 -12.10
C THR A 28 5.29 10.90 -12.02
N ALA A 29 4.79 11.25 -10.84
CA ALA A 29 3.79 12.29 -10.67
C ALA A 29 4.42 13.69 -10.83
N ASP A 30 3.68 14.59 -11.50
CA ASP A 30 4.09 16.00 -11.64
C ASP A 30 4.23 16.70 -10.28
N ASP A 31 3.34 16.34 -9.32
CA ASP A 31 3.41 16.75 -7.92
C ASP A 31 3.39 15.52 -7.02
N TRP A 32 4.59 15.06 -6.66
CA TRP A 32 4.78 13.88 -5.83
C TRP A 32 4.16 14.02 -4.43
N LYS A 33 4.05 15.24 -3.88
CA LYS A 33 3.43 15.45 -2.56
C LYS A 33 1.93 15.21 -2.66
N LYS A 34 1.29 15.80 -3.67
CA LYS A 34 -0.13 15.59 -3.93
C LYS A 34 -0.47 14.13 -4.19
N GLU A 35 0.39 13.41 -4.92
CA GLU A 35 0.21 11.98 -5.15
C GLU A 35 0.34 11.16 -3.85
N ILE A 36 1.30 11.49 -2.98
CA ILE A 36 1.41 10.86 -1.66
C ILE A 36 0.14 11.09 -0.84
N ASP A 37 -0.35 12.32 -0.75
CA ASP A 37 -1.57 12.65 0.02
C ASP A 37 -2.80 11.91 -0.52
N TYR A 38 -2.92 11.81 -1.85
CA TYR A 38 -3.96 11.04 -2.51
C TYR A 38 -3.88 9.54 -2.16
N GLN A 39 -2.70 8.93 -2.27
CA GLN A 39 -2.50 7.53 -1.94
C GLN A 39 -2.78 7.24 -0.46
N ILE A 40 -2.34 8.12 0.46
CA ILE A 40 -2.66 8.03 1.89
C ILE A 40 -4.17 8.05 2.11
N THR A 41 -4.88 9.00 1.48
CA THR A 41 -6.34 9.12 1.57
C THR A 41 -7.04 7.84 1.11
N LEU A 42 -6.60 7.28 -0.02
CA LEU A 42 -7.18 6.06 -0.58
C LEU A 42 -6.94 4.83 0.31
N VAL A 43 -5.76 4.73 0.93
CA VAL A 43 -5.45 3.65 1.87
C VAL A 43 -6.24 3.81 3.17
N LYS A 44 -6.34 5.03 3.72
CA LYS A 44 -7.14 5.31 4.92
C LYS A 44 -8.61 4.93 4.71
N ALA A 45 -9.22 5.33 3.60
CA ALA A 45 -10.60 4.94 3.28
C ALA A 45 -10.78 3.41 3.21
N LYS A 46 -9.81 2.67 2.65
CA LYS A 46 -9.85 1.19 2.62
C LYS A 46 -9.70 0.55 3.99
N LEU A 47 -8.90 1.15 4.88
CA LEU A 47 -8.72 0.71 6.27
C LEU A 47 -10.00 0.97 7.07
N GLU A 48 -10.58 2.15 6.94
CA GLU A 48 -11.85 2.53 7.58
C GLU A 48 -13.00 1.61 7.14
N ALA A 49 -13.08 1.29 5.85
CA ALA A 49 -14.06 0.32 5.33
C ALA A 49 -13.88 -1.10 5.92
N LYS A 50 -12.74 -1.40 6.53
CA LYS A 50 -12.45 -2.64 7.25
C LYS A 50 -12.58 -2.50 8.77
N GLY A 51 -13.08 -1.36 9.26
CA GLY A 51 -13.27 -1.08 10.68
C GLY A 51 -11.99 -0.65 11.41
N ILE A 52 -10.94 -0.27 10.69
CA ILE A 52 -9.66 0.17 11.26
C ILE A 52 -9.69 1.71 11.40
N VAL A 53 -9.42 2.21 12.60
CA VAL A 53 -9.33 3.65 12.89
C VAL A 53 -8.03 4.23 12.34
N THR A 54 -8.11 5.30 11.56
CA THR A 54 -7.01 5.89 10.77
C THR A 54 -6.61 7.30 11.19
N GLU A 55 -7.37 7.93 12.11
CA GLU A 55 -7.25 9.34 12.51
C GLU A 55 -5.84 9.70 12.99
N ASN A 56 -5.15 8.76 13.64
CA ASN A 56 -3.79 8.94 14.16
C ASN A 56 -2.76 8.02 13.47
N LEU A 57 -3.08 7.49 12.28
CA LEU A 57 -2.18 6.64 11.54
C LEU A 57 -1.13 7.50 10.82
N GLU A 58 -0.13 7.92 11.57
CA GLU A 58 1.08 8.58 11.09
C GLU A 58 2.31 7.78 11.55
N ILE A 59 3.16 7.39 10.62
CA ILE A 59 4.45 6.79 10.94
C ILE A 59 5.44 7.96 11.10
N ARG A 60 5.96 8.14 12.32
CA ARG A 60 6.97 9.15 12.65
C ARG A 60 8.38 8.60 12.52
#